data_AF-N8NW37-F1
#
_entry.id   AF-N8NW37-F1
#
_cell.length_a   1.000
_cell.length_b   1.000
_cell.length_c   1.000
_cell.angle_alpha   90.00
_cell.angle_beta   90.00
_cell.angle_gamma   90.00
#
_symmetry.space_group_name_H-M   'P 1'
#
loop_
_entity.id
_entity.type
_entity.pdbx_description
1 polymer ?
#
loop_
_entity_poly.entity_id
_entity_poly.type
_entity_poly.pdbx_seq_one_letter_code
_entity_poly.pdbx_strand_id
1 'polypeptide(L)' 'MADQVAKKGVFITTSSFSKEAFESAKKSGIVFIDGEKLTSLMIEFGLGVQIERRFHIYKIDQDRFDEENF' A
#
# COMPACT_ATOMS: atom_id res chain seq x y z
N MET A 1 9.62 -16.44 -33.98
CA MET A 1 8.14 -16.36 -33.93
C MET A 1 7.78 -15.41 -32.80
N ALA A 2 7.14 -14.29 -33.16
CA ALA A 2 6.54 -13.25 -32.32
C ALA A 2 7.27 -12.83 -31.03
N ASP A 3 8.15 -11.83 -31.16
CA ASP A 3 8.45 -10.88 -30.09
C ASP A 3 7.15 -10.07 -29.82
N GLN A 4 6.27 -10.62 -28.97
CA GLN A 4 5.17 -9.83 -28.42
C GLN A 4 5.79 -8.88 -27.39
N VAL A 5 6.15 -7.68 -27.85
CA VAL A 5 6.33 -6.54 -26.95
C VAL A 5 5.02 -6.39 -26.18
N ALA A 6 5.00 -6.83 -24.92
CA ALA A 6 3.84 -6.68 -24.07
C ALA A 6 3.50 -5.19 -24.01
N LYS A 7 2.36 -4.80 -24.58
CA LYS A 7 1.94 -3.39 -24.65
C LYS A 7 1.80 -2.75 -23.27
N LYS A 8 1.63 -3.57 -22.23
CA LYS A 8 1.66 -3.20 -20.82
C LYS A 8 2.34 -4.30 -20.01
N GLY A 9 3.15 -3.92 -19.03
CA GLY A 9 3.87 -4.85 -18.15
C GLY A 9 3.88 -4.33 -16.71
N VAL A 10 4.17 -5.21 -15.76
CA VAL A 10 4.32 -4.83 -14.35
C VAL A 10 5.63 -5.40 -13.82
N PHE A 11 6.45 -4.54 -13.20
CA PHE A 11 7.61 -4.98 -12.42
C PHE A 11 7.32 -4.81 -10.95
N ILE A 12 7.59 -5.86 -10.17
CA ILE A 12 7.38 -5.91 -8.72
C ILE A 12 8.72 -6.21 -8.05
N THR A 13 9.06 -5.47 -7.00
CA THR A 13 10.25 -5.72 -6.18
C THR A 13 9.97 -5.34 -4.73
N THR A 14 10.72 -5.94 -3.80
CA THR A 14 10.69 -5.58 -2.37
C THR A 14 11.59 -4.39 -2.04
N SER A 15 12.40 -3.92 -2.99
CA SER A 15 13.27 -2.75 -2.85
C SER A 15 12.70 -1.55 -3.63
N SER A 16 13.52 -0.53 -3.90
CA SER A 16 13.16 0.60 -4.77
C SER A 16 13.74 0.42 -6.17
N PHE A 17 13.13 1.08 -7.16
CA PHE A 17 13.72 1.21 -8.50
C PHE A 17 14.62 2.46 -8.58
N SER A 18 15.65 2.41 -9.42
CA SER A 18 16.49 3.58 -9.67
C SER A 18 15.78 4.61 -10.56
N LYS A 19 16.23 5.87 -10.53
CA LYS A 19 15.68 6.92 -11.40
C LYS A 19 15.83 6.59 -12.89
N GLU A 20 16.96 5.98 -13.24
CA GLU A 20 17.29 5.56 -14.61
C GLU A 20 16.33 4.47 -15.12
N ALA A 21 15.87 3.58 -14.23
CA ALA A 21 14.87 2.57 -14.56
C ALA A 21 13.52 3.21 -14.95
N PHE A 22 13.07 4.21 -14.16
CA PHE A 22 11.87 4.97 -14.49
C PHE A 22 12.01 5.73 -15.81
N GLU A 23 13.13 6.43 -16.02
CA GLU A 23 13.36 7.19 -17.26
C GLU A 23 13.45 6.27 -18.49
N SER A 24 14.09 5.11 -18.37
CA SER A 24 14.16 4.10 -19.46
C SER A 24 12.78 3.56 -19.83
N ALA A 25 11.87 3.44 -18.86
CA ALA A 25 10.52 2.91 -19.05
C ALA A 25 9.48 3.96 -19.43
N LYS A 26 9.82 5.25 -19.51
CA LYS A 26 8.89 6.37 -19.73
C LYS A 26 8.01 6.26 -20.98
N LYS A 27 8.50 5.58 -22.02
CA LYS A 27 7.77 5.33 -23.29
C LYS A 27 7.13 3.94 -23.37
N SER A 28 7.29 3.13 -22.33
CA SER A 28 6.72 1.79 -22.23
C SER A 28 5.40 1.82 -21.45
N GLY A 29 4.55 0.81 -21.64
CA GLY A 29 3.34 0.63 -20.82
C GLY A 29 3.61 -0.05 -19.48
N ILE A 30 4.80 0.15 -18.90
CA ILE A 30 5.23 -0.53 -17.69
C ILE A 30 4.74 0.22 -16.44
N VAL A 31 4.18 -0.53 -15.49
CA VAL A 31 3.90 -0.08 -14.13
C VAL A 31 4.93 -0.67 -13.18
N PHE A 32 5.46 0.17 -12.29
CA PHE A 32 6.36 -0.26 -11.22
C PHE A 32 5.60 -0.36 -9.90
N ILE A 33 5.81 -1.47 -9.19
CA ILE A 33 5.36 -1.68 -7.80
C ILE A 33 6.63 -1.96 -6.99
N ASP A 34 7.06 -0.97 -6.21
CA ASP A 34 8.20 -1.10 -5.31
C ASP A 34 7.77 -1.64 -3.94
N GLY A 35 8.74 -1.78 -3.02
CA GLY A 35 8.49 -2.36 -1.71
C GLY A 35 7.44 -1.59 -0.89
N GLU A 36 7.42 -0.26 -0.95
CA GLU A 36 6.43 0.55 -0.22
C GLU A 36 5.02 0.37 -0.79
N LYS A 37 4.87 0.44 -2.12
CA LYS A 37 3.56 0.24 -2.75
C LYS A 37 3.09 -1.20 -2.57
N LEU A 38 3.99 -2.18 -2.70
CA LEU A 38 3.69 -3.59 -2.46
C LEU A 38 3.18 -3.81 -1.04
N THR A 39 3.89 -3.29 -0.04
CA THR A 39 3.52 -3.42 1.38
C THR A 39 2.17 -2.75 1.66
N SER A 40 1.93 -1.58 1.07
CA SER A 40 0.64 -0.88 1.21
C SER A 40 -0.51 -1.73 0.66
N LEU A 41 -0.34 -2.34 -0.52
CA LEU A 41 -1.31 -3.25 -1.11
C LEU A 41 -1.50 -4.53 -0.27
N MET A 42 -0.42 -5.07 0.29
CA MET A 42 -0.48 -6.22 1.19
C MET A 42 -1.35 -5.92 2.42
N ILE A 43 -1.21 -4.74 3.02
CA ILE A 43 -2.01 -4.33 4.18
C ILE A 43 -3.47 -4.05 3.76
N GLU A 44 -3.67 -3.30 2.67
CA GLU A 44 -5.00 -2.93 2.17
C GLU A 44 -5.87 -4.14 1.85
N PHE A 45 -5.29 -5.16 1.22
CA PHE A 45 -6.00 -6.38 0.82
C PHE A 45 -5.81 -7.56 1.76
N GLY A 46 -5.04 -7.40 2.85
CA GLY A 46 -4.74 -8.47 3.80
C GLY A 46 -3.93 -9.64 3.20
N LEU A 47 -3.08 -9.38 2.21
CA LEU A 47 -2.27 -10.41 1.54
C LEU A 47 -0.94 -10.60 2.26
N GLY A 48 -0.65 -11.83 2.69
CA GLY A 48 0.65 -12.18 3.29
C GLY A 48 0.93 -11.49 4.62
N VAL A 49 -0.09 -10.90 5.25
CA VAL A 49 -0.01 -10.24 6.56
C VAL A 49 -1.02 -10.85 7.51
N GLN A 50 -0.76 -10.71 8.81
CA GLN A 50 -1.68 -11.10 9.87
C GLN A 50 -1.76 -9.97 10.89
N ILE A 51 -2.91 -9.83 11.54
CA ILE A 51 -3.07 -8.86 12.63
C ILE A 51 -2.27 -9.36 13.82
N GLU A 52 -1.17 -8.69 14.14
CA GLU A 52 -0.37 -9.01 15.33
C GLU A 52 -1.04 -8.51 16.62
N ARG A 53 -1.65 -7.31 16.58
CA ARG A 53 -2.30 -6.72 17.76
C ARG A 53 -3.43 -5.78 17.35
N ARG A 54 -4.47 -5.70 18.18
CA ARG A 54 -5.53 -4.68 18.09
C ARG A 54 -5.53 -3.86 19.36
N PHE A 55 -5.61 -2.53 19.21
CA PHE A 55 -5.73 -1.62 20.33
C PHE A 55 -7.10 -0.98 20.32
N HIS A 56 -7.65 -0.77 21.52
CA HIS A 56 -8.83 0.04 21.71
C HIS A 56 -8.39 1.36 22.32
N ILE A 57 -8.76 2.46 21.69
CA ILE A 57 -8.55 3.81 22.21
C ILE A 57 -9.93 4.28 22.70
N TYR A 58 -10.08 4.40 24.00
CA TYR A 58 -11.32 4.86 24.62
C TYR A 58 -11.24 6.37 24.89
N LYS A 59 -12.35 7.07 24.67
CA LYS A 59 -12.54 8.46 25.08
C LYS A 59 -13.62 8.49 26.16
N ILE A 60 -13.48 9.38 27.14
CA ILE A 60 -14.53 9.61 28.15
C ILE A 60 -15.75 10.20 27.45
N ASP A 61 -16.90 9.61 27.72
CA ASP A 61 -18.21 10.11 27.32
C ASP A 61 -18.62 11.25 28.27
N GLN A 62 -18.36 12.49 27.87
CA GLN A 62 -18.59 13.65 28.73
C GLN A 62 -20.07 13.87 29.04
N ASP A 63 -20.97 13.62 28.08
CA ASP A 63 -22.42 13.80 28.23
C ASP A 63 -22.99 12.90 29.34
N ARG A 64 -22.41 11.72 29.54
CA ARG A 64 -22.81 10.78 30.61
C ARG A 64 -22.32 11.21 31.99
N PHE A 65 -21.26 12.02 32.08
CA PHE A 65 -20.60 12.39 33.33
C PHE A 65 -20.64 13.90 33.62
N ASP A 66 -21.40 14.69 32.86
CA ASP A 66 -21.65 16.10 33.19
C ASP A 66 -22.48 16.22 34.48
N GLU A 67 -21.94 16.96 35.45
CA GLU A 67 -22.48 17.14 36.80
C GLU A 67 -23.84 17.87 36.83
N GLU A 68 -24.28 18.47 35.73
CA GLU A 68 -25.58 19.15 35.63
C GLU A 68 -26.79 18.19 35.61
N ASN A 69 -26.55 16.87 35.54
CA ASN A 69 -27.59 15.83 35.53
C ASN A 69 -27.70 15.01 36.83
N PHE A 70 -27.01 15.40 37.91
CA PHE A 70 -27.09 14.75 39.24
C PHE A 70 -27.75 15.63 40.31
#